data_AF-A0A142XDY1-F1
#
_entry.id   AF-A0A142XDY1-F1
#
_cell.length_a   1.000
_cell.length_b   1.000
_cell.length_c   1.000
_cell.angle_alpha   90.00
_cell.angle_beta   90.00
_cell.angle_gamma   90.00
#
_symmetry.space_group_name_H-M   'P 1'
#
loop_
_entity.id
_entity.type
_entity.pdbx_description
1 polymer ?
#
loop_
_entity_poly.entity_id
_entity_poly.type
_entity_poly.pdbx_seq_one_letter_code
_entity_poly.pdbx_strand_id
1 'polypeptide(L)'
;MLMPISHETWQQLRVLVRAGDKPVPGRDIRYTRSRVSKTGKFLDALVAKGLLAKGTEEPITCVTERRQPVQFRTLYTLTEKGRHAAEYGEYERETIRAIG
;
A
#
# COMPACT_ATOMS: atom_id res chain seq x y z
N MET A 1 -1.21 9.73 -17.55
CA MET A 1 0.25 9.59 -17.74
C MET A 1 0.72 8.32 -17.04
N LEU A 2 1.45 7.45 -17.74
CA LEU A 2 2.03 6.26 -17.13
C LEU A 2 3.18 6.64 -16.19
N MET A 3 3.15 6.11 -14.98
CA MET A 3 4.14 6.36 -13.94
C MET A 3 4.81 5.04 -13.55
N PRO A 4 6.15 4.92 -13.67
CA PRO A 4 6.84 3.73 -13.22
C PRO A 4 6.80 3.63 -11.68
N ILE A 5 6.87 2.41 -11.15
CA ILE A 5 7.04 2.18 -9.71
C ILE A 5 8.46 1.72 -9.40
N SER A 6 8.92 2.00 -8.18
CA SER A 6 10.21 1.46 -7.72
C SER A 6 10.14 -0.04 -7.50
N HIS A 7 11.28 -0.74 -7.58
CA HIS A 7 11.37 -2.16 -7.25
C HIS A 7 10.82 -2.47 -5.84
N GLU A 8 11.09 -1.60 -4.86
CA GLU A 8 10.52 -1.73 -3.51
C GLU A 8 8.98 -1.68 -3.53
N THR A 9 8.40 -0.72 -4.25
CA THR A 9 6.93 -0.62 -4.39
C THR A 9 6.38 -1.87 -5.07
N TRP A 10 7.04 -2.35 -6.13
CA TRP A 10 6.62 -3.56 -6.83
C TRP A 10 6.61 -4.78 -5.92
N GLN A 11 7.65 -4.96 -5.09
CA GLN A 11 7.70 -6.05 -4.10
C GLN A 11 6.59 -5.94 -3.05
N GLN A 12 6.28 -4.72 -2.59
CA GLN A 12 5.18 -4.45 -1.65
C GLN A 12 3.82 -4.85 -2.26
N LEU A 13 3.56 -4.47 -3.52
CA LEU A 13 2.31 -4.85 -4.20
C LEU A 13 2.22 -6.37 -4.42
N ARG A 14 3.35 -7.01 -4.76
CA ARG A 14 3.43 -8.47 -4.94
C ARG A 14 3.16 -9.26 -3.65
N VAL A 15 3.33 -8.67 -2.46
CA VAL A 15 2.88 -9.31 -1.20
C VAL A 15 1.36 -9.52 -1.25
N LEU A 16 0.61 -8.48 -1.66
CA LEU A 16 -0.84 -8.55 -1.74
C LEU A 16 -1.32 -9.42 -2.90
N VAL A 17 -0.62 -9.44 -4.04
CA VAL A 17 -0.93 -10.38 -5.13
C VAL A 17 -0.89 -11.83 -4.63
N ARG A 18 0.10 -12.19 -3.80
CA ARG A 18 0.19 -13.54 -3.21
C ARG A 18 -0.91 -13.83 -2.18
N ALA A 19 -1.44 -12.79 -1.54
CA ALA A 19 -2.57 -12.91 -0.62
C ALA A 19 -3.93 -13.01 -1.35
N GLY A 20 -3.97 -12.69 -2.64
CA GLY A 20 -5.20 -12.61 -3.43
C GLY A 20 -6.08 -11.45 -2.96
N ASP A 21 -7.37 -11.73 -2.77
CA ASP A 21 -8.33 -10.74 -2.26
C ASP A 21 -8.38 -10.65 -0.73
N LYS A 22 -7.52 -11.39 -0.02
CA LYS A 22 -7.48 -11.35 1.45
C LYS A 22 -6.82 -10.05 1.91
N PRO A 23 -7.44 -9.29 2.83
CA PRO A 23 -6.81 -8.11 3.41
C PRO A 23 -5.53 -8.47 4.18
N VAL A 24 -4.47 -7.68 3.98
CA VAL A 24 -3.15 -7.91 4.60
C VAL A 24 -2.81 -6.78 5.58
N PRO A 25 -2.33 -7.08 6.80
CA PRO A 25 -1.83 -6.07 7.72
C PRO A 25 -0.67 -5.26 7.13
N GLY A 26 -0.67 -3.94 7.31
CA GLY A 26 0.36 -3.07 6.74
C GLY A 26 1.79 -3.42 7.15
N ARG A 27 1.99 -4.03 8.32
CA ARG A 27 3.29 -4.55 8.77
C ARG A 27 3.88 -5.61 7.84
N ASP A 28 3.03 -6.43 7.22
CA ASP A 28 3.45 -7.58 6.40
C ASP A 28 3.73 -7.15 4.96
N ILE A 29 3.16 -6.01 4.54
CA ILE A 29 3.44 -5.35 3.25
C ILE A 29 4.83 -4.71 3.25
N ARG A 30 5.39 -4.38 4.42
CA ARG A 30 6.68 -3.72 4.54
C ARG A 30 7.81 -4.61 4.03
N TYR A 31 8.34 -4.30 2.86
CA TYR A 31 9.46 -5.01 2.25
C TYR A 31 10.81 -4.73 2.96
N THR A 32 11.21 -3.46 3.09
CA THR A 32 12.50 -3.10 3.71
C THR A 32 12.33 -2.56 5.11
N ARG A 33 13.15 -3.03 6.07
CA ARG A 33 13.21 -2.49 7.43
C ARG A 33 14.20 -1.33 7.55
N SER A 34 13.78 -0.14 7.15
CA SER A 34 14.59 1.09 7.25
C SER A 34 14.01 2.09 8.26
N ARG A 35 14.82 3.12 8.59
CA ARG A 35 14.38 4.25 9.44
C ARG A 35 13.20 5.01 8.84
N VAL A 36 13.05 5.00 7.52
CA VAL A 36 11.96 5.66 6.79
C VAL A 36 10.70 4.81 6.85
N SER A 37 10.82 3.52 6.53
CA SER A 37 9.66 2.62 6.48
C SER A 37 9.04 2.33 7.84
N LYS A 38 9.77 2.55 8.95
CA LYS A 38 9.28 2.30 10.33
C LYS A 38 7.99 3.04 10.69
N THR A 39 7.66 4.11 9.95
CA THR A 39 6.48 4.95 10.20
C THR A 39 5.23 4.46 9.49
N GLY A 40 5.37 3.55 8.51
CA GLY A 40 4.26 3.12 7.66
C GLY A 40 3.76 4.17 6.66
N LYS A 41 4.36 5.38 6.59
CA LYS A 41 3.95 6.45 5.66
C LYS A 41 3.95 6.04 4.18
N PHE A 42 4.73 5.02 3.80
CA PHE A 42 4.71 4.49 2.45
C PHE A 42 3.33 3.89 2.10
N LEU A 43 2.63 3.29 3.07
CA LEU A 43 1.28 2.74 2.87
C LEU A 43 0.28 3.86 2.56
N ASP A 44 0.35 4.97 3.29
CA ASP A 44 -0.48 6.14 2.99
C ASP A 44 -0.19 6.71 1.60
N ALA A 45 1.08 6.70 1.16
CA ALA A 45 1.46 7.11 -0.19
C ALA A 45 0.91 6.16 -1.27
N LEU A 46 0.87 4.85 -1.01
CA LEU A 46 0.28 3.88 -1.95
C LEU A 46 -1.25 4.01 -2.02
N VAL A 47 -1.92 4.29 -0.89
CA VAL A 47 -3.34 4.61 -0.85
C VAL A 47 -3.63 5.92 -1.61
N ALA A 48 -2.84 6.97 -1.38
CA ALA A 48 -3.00 8.25 -2.07
C ALA A 48 -2.79 8.13 -3.59
N LYS A 49 -1.96 7.19 -4.05
CA LYS A 49 -1.80 6.87 -5.48
C LYS A 49 -2.94 6.02 -6.06
N GLY A 50 -3.85 5.54 -5.20
CA GLY A 50 -4.92 4.63 -5.57
C GLY A 50 -4.45 3.20 -5.85
N LEU A 51 -3.28 2.81 -5.37
CA LEU A 51 -2.73 1.45 -5.57
C LEU A 51 -3.19 0.48 -4.48
N LEU A 52 -3.50 1.00 -3.29
CA LEU A 52 -4.07 0.23 -2.18
C LEU A 52 -5.38 0.84 -1.73
N ALA A 53 -6.28 0.00 -1.24
CA ALA A 53 -7.43 0.40 -0.44
C ALA A 53 -7.19 0.02 1.03
N LYS A 54 -7.67 0.86 1.96
CA LYS A 54 -7.76 0.51 3.39
C LYS A 54 -9.01 -0.36 3.59
N GLY A 55 -8.88 -1.44 4.35
CA GLY A 55 -10.03 -2.22 4.81
C GLY A 55 -10.95 -1.37 5.69
N THR A 56 -12.22 -1.75 5.76
CA THR A 56 -13.23 -1.09 6.59
C THR A 56 -13.18 -1.51 8.07
N GLU A 57 -12.48 -2.61 8.36
CA GLU A 57 -12.27 -3.10 9.72
C GLU A 57 -11.38 -2.17 10.54
N GLU A 58 -11.63 -2.11 11.85
CA GLU A 58 -10.77 -1.36 12.75
C GLU A 58 -9.33 -1.90 12.74
N PRO A 59 -8.32 -1.03 12.94
CA PRO A 59 -6.95 -1.47 13.06
C PRO A 59 -6.78 -2.50 14.18
N ILE A 60 -5.94 -3.50 13.98
CA ILE A 60 -5.68 -4.54 14.99
C ILE A 60 -5.18 -3.89 16.30
N THR A 61 -5.82 -4.17 17.45
CA THR A 61 -5.65 -3.39 18.70
C THR A 61 -5.15 -4.17 19.93
N CYS A 62 -4.44 -5.29 19.76
CA CYS A 62 -3.84 -5.98 20.90
C CYS A 62 -2.74 -5.14 21.58
N VAL A 63 -2.48 -5.37 22.86
CA VAL A 63 -1.62 -4.51 23.72
C VAL A 63 -0.21 -4.33 23.15
N THR A 64 0.36 -5.39 22.58
CA THR A 64 1.68 -5.38 21.94
C THR A 64 1.69 -4.59 20.63
N GLU A 65 0.58 -4.59 19.90
CA GLU A 65 0.47 -3.90 18.62
C GLU A 65 0.18 -2.41 18.77
N ARG A 66 -0.49 -1.93 19.83
CA ARG A 66 -0.80 -0.49 20.02
C ARG A 66 0.41 0.45 19.94
N ARG A 67 1.64 -0.06 20.18
CA ARG A 67 2.90 0.69 20.06
C ARG A 67 3.37 0.88 18.60
N GLN A 68 2.79 0.15 17.65
CA GLN A 68 3.09 0.26 16.24
C GLN A 68 2.27 1.38 15.58
N PRO A 69 2.80 2.00 14.50
CA PRO A 69 2.03 2.94 13.68
C PRO A 69 0.67 2.36 13.28
N VAL A 70 -0.36 3.20 13.22
CA VAL A 70 -1.71 2.77 12.82
C VAL A 70 -1.70 2.10 11.45
N GLN A 71 -0.86 2.59 10.53
CA GLN A 71 -0.67 2.03 9.19
C GLN A 71 -0.26 0.55 9.24
N PHE A 72 0.49 0.10 10.24
CA PHE A 72 0.90 -1.30 10.33
C PHE A 72 -0.19 -2.24 10.87
N ARG A 73 -1.22 -1.66 11.47
CA ARG A 73 -2.35 -2.36 12.09
C ARG A 73 -3.59 -2.33 11.20
N THR A 74 -3.62 -1.41 10.24
CA THR A 74 -4.63 -1.34 9.19
C THR A 74 -4.46 -2.50 8.21
N LEU A 75 -5.58 -3.08 7.78
CA LEU A 75 -5.64 -4.05 6.71
C LEU A 75 -5.71 -3.33 5.35
N TYR A 76 -5.04 -3.88 4.35
CA TYR A 76 -5.04 -3.33 2.99
C TYR A 76 -5.35 -4.39 1.96
N THR A 77 -5.96 -3.97 0.86
CA THR A 77 -6.18 -4.78 -0.35
C THR A 77 -5.66 -4.04 -1.58
N LEU A 78 -5.39 -4.79 -2.65
CA LEU A 78 -5.09 -4.17 -3.95
C LEU A 78 -6.36 -3.56 -4.55
N THR A 79 -6.20 -2.37 -5.11
CA THR A 79 -7.17 -1.85 -6.08
C THR A 79 -6.90 -2.49 -7.45
N GLU A 80 -7.81 -2.28 -8.41
CA GLU A 80 -7.57 -2.70 -9.80
C GLU A 80 -6.28 -2.07 -10.37
N LYS A 81 -6.11 -0.77 -10.11
CA LYS A 81 -4.90 -0.03 -10.47
C LYS A 81 -3.64 -0.61 -9.80
N GLY A 82 -3.76 -1.03 -8.54
CA GLY A 82 -2.69 -1.71 -7.81
C GLY A 82 -2.32 -3.07 -8.41
N ARG A 83 -3.31 -3.86 -8.84
CA ARG A 83 -3.10 -5.14 -9.53
C ARG A 83 -2.32 -4.94 -10.82
N HIS A 84 -2.76 -4.00 -11.65
CA HIS A 84 -2.05 -3.63 -12.88
C HIS A 84 -0.60 -3.22 -12.59
N ALA A 85 -0.39 -2.36 -11.58
CA ALA A 85 0.96 -1.94 -11.19
C ALA A 85 1.84 -3.09 -10.69
N ALA A 86 1.26 -4.08 -10.03
CA ALA A 86 1.96 -5.27 -9.57
C ALA A 86 2.35 -6.22 -10.72
N GLU A 87 1.63 -6.17 -11.84
CA GLU A 87 1.88 -6.98 -13.03
C GLU A 87 2.90 -6.30 -13.96
N TYR A 88 2.71 -5.02 -14.26
CA TYR A 88 3.46 -4.31 -15.30
C TYR A 88 4.54 -3.35 -14.78
N GLY A 89 4.60 -3.09 -13.48
CA GLY A 89 5.59 -2.18 -12.89
C GLY A 89 5.32 -0.69 -13.15
N GLU A 90 4.12 -0.35 -13.59
CA GLU A 90 3.68 1.01 -13.87
C GLU A 90 2.18 1.19 -13.62
N TYR A 91 1.74 2.43 -13.48
CA TYR A 91 0.31 2.73 -13.32
C TYR A 91 -0.09 4.01 -14.02
N GLU A 92 -1.35 4.07 -14.44
CA GLU A 92 -1.91 5.29 -14.98
C GLU A 92 -2.22 6.30 -13.87
N ARG A 93 -1.59 7.47 -13.93
CA ARG A 93 -1.93 8.62 -13.10
C ARG A 93 -2.76 9.58 -13.93
N GLU A 94 -3.97 9.85 -13.45
CA GLU A 94 -4.77 10.96 -13.96
C GLU A 94 -4.02 12.26 -13.72
N THR A 95 -3.76 13.00 -14.79
CA THR A 95 -3.36 14.38 -14.67
C THR A 95 -4.64 15.15 -14.38
N ILE A 96 -4.82 15.60 -13.12
CA ILE A 96 -5.85 16.59 -12.83
C ILE A 96 -5.50 17.79 -13.71
N ARG A 97 -6.21 17.99 -14.81
CA ARG A 97 -6.21 19.28 -15.49
C ARG A 97 -6.82 20.24 -14.48
N ALA A 98 -5.99 21.09 -13.89
CA ALA A 98 -6.50 22.25 -13.18
C ALA A 98 -7.34 23.03 -14.18
N ILE A 99 -8.65 23.04 -13.96
CA ILE A 99 -9.54 23.96 -14.64
C ILE A 99 -9.49 25.24 -13.80
N GLY A 100 -8.90 26.30 -14.36
CA GLY A 100 -8.89 27.66 -13.78
C GLY A 100 -7.49 28.18 -13.48
#